data_AF-A0A5D5ASV5-F1
#
_entry.id   AF-A0A5D5ASV5-F1
#
_cell.length_a   1.000
_cell.length_b   1.000
_cell.length_c   1.000
_cell.angle_alpha   90.00
_cell.angle_beta   90.00
_cell.angle_gamma   90.00
#
_symmetry.space_group_name_H-M   'P 1'
#
loop_
_entity.id
_entity.type
_entity.pdbx_description
1 polymer ?
#
loop_
_entity_poly.entity_id
_entity_poly.type
_entity_poly.pdbx_seq_one_letter_code
_entity_poly.pdbx_strand_id
1 'polypeptide(L)'
;MLEANVVVAGVSLVLAVVVGLVVHEGLHALVLRLARVEYTVVYGPDRTGGIVGLIASCPWALVQPYPTGEESPLVFRASALAPLALAALVFGLVGFDFVSLESPVATAMAIGILGCSIPSPQDFSVAFYAHRLLDTVCDD
;
A
#
# COMPACT_ATOMS: atom_id res chain seq x y z
N MET A 1 -20.71 -28.19 -1.01
CA MET A 1 -21.01 -26.74 -1.03
C MET A 1 -20.05 -25.92 -0.18
N LEU A 2 -19.71 -26.35 1.04
CA LEU A 2 -18.73 -25.68 1.91
C LEU A 2 -17.34 -25.51 1.25
N GLU A 3 -16.83 -26.57 0.60
CA GLU A 3 -15.53 -26.54 -0.10
C GLU A 3 -15.49 -25.51 -1.24
N ALA A 4 -16.54 -25.48 -2.08
CA ALA A 4 -16.65 -24.51 -3.17
C ALA A 4 -16.68 -23.07 -2.64
N ASN A 5 -17.40 -22.81 -1.55
CA ASN A 5 -17.47 -21.48 -0.93
C ASN A 5 -16.11 -21.03 -0.36
N VAL A 6 -15.34 -21.94 0.23
CA VAL A 6 -13.99 -21.64 0.73
C VAL A 6 -13.02 -21.35 -0.41
N VAL A 7 -13.07 -22.14 -1.49
CA VAL A 7 -12.23 -21.90 -2.68
C VAL A 7 -12.53 -20.54 -3.29
N VAL A 8 -13.81 -20.20 -3.49
CA VAL A 8 -14.18 -18.89 -4.05
C VAL A 8 -13.74 -17.76 -3.12
N ALA A 9 -14.00 -17.86 -1.81
CA ALA A 9 -13.56 -16.84 -0.84
C ALA A 9 -12.02 -16.70 -0.83
N GLY A 10 -11.28 -17.80 -0.90
CA GLY A 10 -9.81 -17.79 -0.98
C GLY A 10 -9.30 -17.12 -2.26
N VAL A 11 -9.90 -17.40 -3.42
CA VAL A 11 -9.55 -16.72 -4.67
C VAL A 11 -9.87 -15.23 -4.58
N SER A 12 -11.03 -14.87 -4.02
CA SER A 12 -11.41 -13.47 -3.81
C SER A 12 -10.45 -12.74 -2.87
N LEU A 13 -9.94 -13.40 -1.83
CA LEU A 13 -8.91 -12.85 -0.94
C LEU A 13 -7.62 -12.55 -1.72
N VAL A 14 -7.12 -13.52 -2.50
CA VAL A 14 -5.89 -13.35 -3.29
C VAL A 14 -6.04 -12.20 -4.28
N LEU A 15 -7.17 -12.12 -4.99
CA LEU A 15 -7.46 -11.03 -5.92
C LEU A 15 -7.52 -9.67 -5.18
N ALA A 16 -8.18 -9.62 -4.02
CA ALA A 16 -8.26 -8.42 -3.21
C ALA A 16 -6.89 -7.94 -2.72
N VAL A 17 -6.00 -8.85 -2.34
CA VAL A 17 -4.61 -8.51 -1.96
C VAL A 17 -3.85 -7.96 -3.17
N VAL A 18 -3.92 -8.61 -4.34
CA VAL A 18 -3.24 -8.13 -5.55
C VAL A 18 -3.70 -6.73 -5.93
N VAL A 19 -5.02 -6.50 -5.96
CA VAL A 19 -5.59 -5.17 -6.26
C VAL A 19 -5.22 -4.17 -5.15
N GLY A 20 -5.33 -4.59 -3.89
CA GLY A 20 -5.01 -3.76 -2.73
C GLY A 20 -3.57 -3.25 -2.76
N LEU A 21 -2.61 -4.10 -3.13
CA LEU A 21 -1.20 -3.71 -3.29
C LEU A 21 -0.99 -2.72 -4.44
N VAL A 22 -1.66 -2.92 -5.58
CA VAL A 22 -1.57 -1.96 -6.70
C VAL A 22 -2.11 -0.60 -6.27
N VAL A 23 -3.23 -0.56 -5.55
CA VAL A 23 -3.79 0.70 -5.05
C VAL A 23 -2.94 1.29 -3.94
N HIS A 24 -2.36 0.47 -3.06
CA HIS A 24 -1.43 0.89 -2.00
C HIS A 24 -0.25 1.70 -2.57
N GLU A 25 0.47 1.11 -3.52
CA GLU A 25 1.59 1.79 -4.18
C GLU A 25 1.11 2.99 -5.02
N GLY A 26 -0.05 2.85 -5.66
CA GLY A 26 -0.69 3.94 -6.39
C GLY A 26 -1.02 5.15 -5.51
N LEU A 27 -1.37 4.95 -4.24
CA LEU A 27 -1.67 6.03 -3.29
C LEU A 27 -0.41 6.80 -2.88
N HIS A 28 0.71 6.12 -2.63
CA HIS A 28 2.01 6.78 -2.44
C HIS A 28 2.37 7.65 -3.65
N ALA A 29 2.33 7.05 -4.85
CA ALA A 29 2.65 7.72 -6.10
C ALA A 29 1.70 8.90 -6.39
N LEU A 30 0.41 8.77 -6.05
CA LEU A 30 -0.58 9.83 -6.23
C LEU A 30 -0.25 11.05 -5.37
N VAL A 31 0.07 10.87 -4.09
CA VAL A 31 0.42 11.99 -3.20
C VAL A 31 1.70 12.68 -3.67
N LEU A 32 2.73 11.92 -4.03
CA LEU A 32 3.98 12.48 -4.56
C LEU A 32 3.74 13.25 -5.87
N ARG A 33 2.95 12.69 -6.78
CA ARG A 33 2.58 13.34 -8.04
C ARG A 33 1.80 14.63 -7.83
N LEU A 34 0.84 14.65 -6.89
CA LEU A 34 0.09 15.86 -6.53
C LEU A 34 0.99 16.94 -5.94
N ALA A 35 2.03 16.53 -5.21
CA ALA A 35 3.04 17.43 -4.66
C ALA A 35 4.19 17.75 -5.65
N ARG A 36 4.15 17.23 -6.89
CA ARG A 36 5.17 17.40 -7.94
C ARG A 36 6.58 16.93 -7.53
N VAL A 37 6.66 15.93 -6.66
CA VAL A 37 7.92 15.28 -6.29
C VAL A 37 8.24 14.22 -7.34
N GLU A 38 9.48 14.20 -7.84
CA GLU A 38 9.93 13.16 -8.75
C GLU A 38 10.06 11.82 -8.01
N TYR A 39 9.67 10.73 -8.66
CA TYR A 39 9.75 9.39 -8.10
C TYR A 39 9.95 8.35 -9.19
N THR A 40 10.52 7.22 -8.80
CA THR A 40 10.54 5.99 -9.61
C THR A 40 9.74 4.90 -8.91
N VAL A 41 9.20 3.97 -9.71
CA VAL A 41 8.55 2.76 -9.20
C VAL A 41 9.46 1.59 -9.53
N VAL A 42 10.04 0.99 -8.49
CA VAL A 42 10.90 -0.19 -8.60
C VAL A 42 10.06 -1.43 -8.38
N TYR A 43 10.03 -2.34 -9.36
CA TYR A 43 9.29 -3.60 -9.25
C TYR A 43 10.23 -4.75 -8.84
N GLY A 44 9.88 -5.47 -7.79
CA GLY A 44 10.67 -6.56 -7.21
C GLY A 44 12.05 -6.13 -6.69
N PRO A 45 12.15 -5.10 -5.83
CA PRO A 45 13.37 -4.87 -5.05
C PRO A 45 13.66 -6.16 -4.25
N ASP A 46 14.90 -6.64 -4.24
CA ASP A 46 15.32 -7.89 -3.55
C ASP A 46 14.93 -9.24 -4.18
N ARG A 47 14.76 -9.29 -5.50
CA ARG A 47 14.65 -10.56 -6.26
C ARG A 47 15.85 -11.49 -6.05
N THR A 48 15.77 -12.35 -5.04
CA THR A 48 16.75 -13.39 -4.75
C THR A 48 16.08 -14.77 -4.71
N GLY A 49 15.54 -15.22 -5.86
CA GLY A 49 15.21 -16.64 -6.07
C GLY A 49 13.83 -16.95 -6.67
N GLY A 50 13.75 -17.12 -7.99
CA GLY A 50 12.63 -17.80 -8.67
C GLY A 50 11.21 -17.30 -8.37
N ILE A 51 10.19 -18.08 -8.80
CA ILE A 51 8.76 -17.73 -8.62
C ILE A 51 8.33 -17.83 -7.15
N VAL A 52 8.92 -18.74 -6.37
CA VAL A 52 8.59 -18.90 -4.94
C VAL A 52 9.15 -17.76 -4.11
N GLY A 53 10.39 -17.31 -4.40
CA GLY A 53 10.95 -16.12 -3.78
C GLY A 53 10.17 -14.87 -4.16
N LEU A 54 9.66 -14.76 -5.40
CA LEU A 54 8.79 -13.66 -5.84
C LEU A 54 7.52 -13.52 -4.97
N ILE A 55 6.88 -14.64 -4.64
CA ILE A 55 5.64 -14.64 -3.83
C ILE A 55 5.97 -14.35 -2.36
N ALA A 56 7.13 -14.81 -1.88
CA ALA A 56 7.54 -14.66 -0.47
C ALA A 56 8.27 -13.34 -0.18
N SER A 57 8.83 -12.66 -1.18
CA SER A 57 9.58 -11.42 -1.02
C SER A 57 8.62 -10.24 -0.99
N CYS A 58 8.57 -9.52 0.12
CA CYS A 58 8.04 -8.16 0.17
C CYS A 58 9.22 -7.19 0.31
N PRO A 59 9.19 -6.02 -0.34
CA PRO A 59 8.07 -5.47 -1.12
C PRO A 59 8.03 -5.92 -2.59
N TRP A 60 6.83 -6.04 -3.18
CA TRP A 60 6.66 -6.38 -4.62
C TRP A 60 6.87 -5.20 -5.56
N ALA A 61 6.59 -4.00 -5.07
CA ALA A 61 6.92 -2.75 -5.73
C ALA A 61 7.28 -1.72 -4.65
N LEU A 62 8.08 -0.74 -5.01
CA LEU A 62 8.54 0.32 -4.12
C LEU A 62 8.49 1.64 -4.87
N VAL A 63 7.78 2.62 -4.33
CA VAL A 63 7.83 4.01 -4.79
C VAL A 63 8.98 4.72 -4.11
N GLN A 64 10.04 5.02 -4.86
CA GLN A 64 11.22 5.72 -4.34
C GLN A 64 11.21 7.18 -4.81
N PRO A 65 11.04 8.16 -3.89
CA PRO A 65 11.10 9.57 -4.23
C PRO A 65 12.55 10.06 -4.41
N TYR A 66 12.72 11.08 -5.25
CA TYR A 66 13.95 11.85 -5.42
C TYR A 66 13.75 13.26 -4.85
N PRO A 67 13.98 13.46 -3.53
CA PRO A 67 13.87 14.78 -2.92
C PRO A 67 14.95 15.73 -3.47
N THR A 68 14.57 16.98 -3.69
CA THR A 68 15.49 18.07 -4.07
C THR A 68 15.92 18.92 -2.87
N GLY A 69 15.31 18.70 -1.70
CA GLY A 69 15.58 19.43 -0.45
C GLY A 69 14.68 20.65 -0.25
N GLU A 70 13.94 21.06 -1.29
CA GLU A 70 12.97 22.16 -1.21
C GLU A 70 11.57 21.69 -0.75
N GLU A 71 11.32 20.39 -0.75
CA GLU A 71 10.00 19.85 -0.43
C GLU A 71 9.68 19.88 1.07
N SER A 72 8.41 20.08 1.40
CA SER A 72 7.97 19.97 2.80
C SER A 72 8.05 18.53 3.30
N PRO A 73 8.58 18.29 4.53
CA PRO A 73 8.50 16.98 5.17
C PRO A 73 7.07 16.43 5.24
N LEU A 74 6.06 17.29 5.30
CA LEU A 74 4.65 16.90 5.34
C LEU A 74 4.21 16.13 4.09
N VAL A 75 4.79 16.40 2.92
CA VAL A 75 4.48 15.67 1.69
C VAL A 75 4.89 14.21 1.82
N PHE A 76 6.09 13.94 2.31
CA PHE A 76 6.58 12.57 2.53
C PHE A 76 5.79 11.85 3.61
N ARG A 77 5.40 12.55 4.68
CA ARG A 77 4.52 11.99 5.71
C ARG A 77 3.15 11.63 5.15
N ALA A 78 2.55 12.53 4.37
CA ALA A 78 1.25 12.31 3.75
C ALA A 78 1.32 11.15 2.75
N SER A 79 2.39 11.08 1.95
CA SER A 79 2.63 9.97 1.04
C SER A 79 2.73 8.65 1.81
N ALA A 80 3.58 8.58 2.83
CA ALA A 80 3.77 7.38 3.64
C ALA A 80 2.48 6.87 4.34
N LEU A 81 1.57 7.78 4.70
CA LEU A 81 0.30 7.44 5.34
C LEU A 81 -0.87 7.29 4.34
N ALA A 82 -0.66 7.56 3.06
CA ALA A 82 -1.70 7.51 2.04
C ALA A 82 -2.44 6.16 1.96
N PRO A 83 -1.78 4.99 2.12
CA PRO A 83 -2.46 3.70 2.10
C PRO A 83 -3.58 3.52 3.12
N LEU A 84 -3.57 4.28 4.23
CA LEU A 84 -4.65 4.25 5.22
C LEU A 84 -6.02 4.67 4.63
N ALA A 85 -6.03 5.37 3.50
CA ALA A 85 -7.26 5.70 2.77
C ALA A 85 -8.02 4.44 2.31
N LEU A 86 -7.35 3.32 2.07
CA LEU A 86 -8.00 2.03 1.78
C LEU A 86 -8.85 1.56 2.96
N ALA A 87 -8.38 1.75 4.20
CA ALA A 87 -9.16 1.41 5.39
C ALA A 87 -10.40 2.29 5.49
N ALA A 88 -10.25 3.60 5.29
CA ALA A 88 -11.36 4.54 5.29
C ALA A 88 -12.43 4.18 4.23
N LEU A 89 -11.99 3.74 3.04
CA LEU A 89 -12.89 3.27 1.99
C LEU A 89 -13.67 2.03 2.42
N VAL A 90 -12.99 1.00 2.95
CA VAL A 90 -13.66 -0.24 3.38
C VAL A 90 -14.64 0.03 4.53
N PHE A 91 -14.20 0.75 5.57
CA PHE A 91 -15.08 1.10 6.69
C PHE A 91 -16.24 1.99 6.27
N GLY A 92 -16.03 2.90 5.32
CA GLY A 92 -17.10 3.72 4.75
C GLY A 92 -18.13 2.88 4.00
N LEU A 93 -17.69 2.00 3.08
CA LEU A 93 -18.58 1.14 2.30
C LEU A 93 -19.43 0.22 3.19
N VAL A 94 -18.84 -0.34 4.25
CA VAL A 94 -19.56 -1.17 5.22
C VAL A 94 -20.47 -0.32 6.12
N GLY A 95 -19.97 0.80 6.63
CA GLY A 95 -20.71 1.66 7.56
C GLY A 95 -21.92 2.36 6.94
N PHE A 96 -21.88 2.63 5.62
CA PHE A 96 -23.00 3.17 4.86
C PHE A 96 -23.86 2.09 4.17
N ASP A 97 -23.65 0.82 4.51
CA ASP A 97 -24.43 -0.33 4.01
C ASP A 97 -24.38 -0.52 2.47
N PHE A 98 -23.32 -0.03 1.83
CA PHE A 98 -23.06 -0.30 0.41
C PHE A 98 -22.50 -1.71 0.18
N VAL A 99 -21.88 -2.31 1.22
CA VAL A 99 -21.32 -3.66 1.19
C VAL A 99 -21.72 -4.41 2.45
N SER A 100 -22.41 -5.54 2.26
CA SER A 100 -22.72 -6.47 3.35
C SER A 100 -21.60 -7.50 3.55
N LEU A 101 -21.19 -7.69 4.81
CA LEU A 101 -20.17 -8.67 5.21
C LEU A 101 -20.75 -10.06 5.51
N GLU A 102 -22.05 -10.29 5.33
CA GLU A 102 -22.65 -11.62 5.52
C GLU A 102 -22.15 -12.66 4.50
N SER A 103 -21.63 -12.19 3.36
CA SER A 103 -21.00 -13.02 2.35
C SER A 103 -19.54 -13.33 2.71
N PRO A 104 -19.12 -14.63 2.70
CA PRO A 104 -17.71 -15.00 2.85
C PRO A 104 -16.79 -14.35 1.82
N VAL A 105 -17.31 -14.09 0.61
CA VAL A 105 -16.57 -13.41 -0.46
C VAL A 105 -16.34 -11.94 -0.12
N ALA A 106 -17.39 -11.23 0.32
CA ALA A 106 -17.28 -9.82 0.70
C ALA A 106 -16.34 -9.65 1.91
N THR A 107 -16.47 -10.55 2.90
CA THR A 107 -15.56 -10.59 4.05
C THR A 107 -14.11 -10.85 3.63
N ALA A 108 -13.87 -11.83 2.77
CA ALA A 108 -12.53 -12.13 2.26
C ALA A 108 -11.92 -10.93 1.51
N MET A 109 -12.71 -10.24 0.67
CA MET A 109 -12.24 -9.03 -0.03
C MET A 109 -11.93 -7.90 0.94
N ALA A 110 -12.80 -7.65 1.92
CA ALA A 110 -12.58 -6.62 2.94
C ALA A 110 -11.30 -6.89 3.74
N ILE A 111 -11.08 -8.15 4.17
CA ILE A 111 -9.85 -8.55 4.87
C ILE A 111 -8.61 -8.31 4.00
N GLY A 112 -8.64 -8.72 2.73
CA GLY A 112 -7.51 -8.53 1.82
C GLY A 112 -7.15 -7.05 1.64
N ILE A 113 -8.14 -6.20 1.38
CA ILE A 113 -7.93 -4.76 1.20
C ILE A 113 -7.48 -4.09 2.50
N LEU A 114 -8.08 -4.45 3.65
CA LEU A 114 -7.68 -3.92 4.96
C LEU A 114 -6.25 -4.32 5.32
N GLY A 115 -5.84 -5.55 5.01
CA GLY A 115 -4.45 -5.98 5.19
C GLY A 115 -3.48 -5.08 4.41
N CYS A 116 -3.83 -4.75 3.16
CA CYS A 116 -3.05 -3.82 2.33
C CYS A 116 -3.15 -2.36 2.77
N SER A 117 -4.04 -1.98 3.69
CA SER A 117 -4.11 -0.59 4.17
C SER A 117 -3.06 -0.26 5.23
N ILE A 118 -2.40 -1.29 5.79
CA ILE A 118 -1.42 -1.14 6.86
C ILE A 118 -0.11 -0.65 6.25
N PRO A 119 0.41 0.53 6.65
CA PRO A 119 1.72 0.99 6.19
C PRO A 119 2.84 0.05 6.63
N SER A 120 3.87 -0.10 5.81
CA SER A 120 5.03 -0.92 6.16
C SER A 120 5.87 -0.25 7.25
N PRO A 121 6.80 -0.98 7.90
CA PRO A 121 7.75 -0.38 8.83
C PRO A 121 8.57 0.77 8.21
N GLN A 122 8.88 0.69 6.91
CA GLN A 122 9.57 1.75 6.18
C GLN A 122 8.68 2.98 6.01
N ASP A 123 7.40 2.81 5.69
CA ASP A 123 6.46 3.94 5.58
C ASP A 123 6.27 4.62 6.93
N PHE A 124 6.14 3.84 8.01
CA PHE A 124 6.09 4.40 9.36
C PHE A 124 7.37 5.20 9.69
N SER A 125 8.55 4.68 9.32
CA SER A 125 9.81 5.41 9.46
C SER A 125 9.75 6.76 8.75
N VAL A 126 9.31 6.80 7.50
CA VAL A 126 9.18 8.05 6.73
C VAL A 126 8.14 8.99 7.39
N ALA A 127 6.99 8.48 7.82
CA ALA A 127 5.94 9.26 8.46
C ALA A 127 6.42 10.00 9.73
N PHE A 128 7.33 9.42 10.52
CA PHE A 128 7.87 10.07 11.70
C PHE A 128 9.16 10.87 11.42
N TYR A 129 10.04 10.32 10.58
CA TYR A 129 11.41 10.80 10.40
C TYR A 129 11.69 11.50 9.06
N ALA A 130 10.67 11.86 8.27
CA ALA A 130 10.83 12.55 6.98
C ALA A 130 11.77 13.76 6.99
N HIS A 131 11.79 14.54 8.08
CA HIS A 131 12.68 15.69 8.23
C HIS A 131 14.16 15.32 8.13
N ARG A 132 14.57 14.19 8.72
CA ARG A 132 15.96 13.72 8.69
C ARG A 132 16.43 13.29 7.31
N LEU A 133 15.50 12.86 6.44
CA LEU A 133 15.80 12.47 5.06
C LEU A 133 16.12 13.69 4.19
N LEU A 134 15.55 14.85 4.52
CA LEU A 134 15.80 16.10 3.81
C LEU A 134 17.10 16.77 4.29
N ASP A 135 17.40 16.68 5.58
CA ASP A 135 18.65 17.20 6.15
C ASP A 135 19.88 16.56 5.46
N THR A 136 19.84 15.24 5.19
CA THR A 136 20.94 14.54 4.50
C THR A 136 21.16 14.95 3.05
N VAL A 137 20.15 15.53 2.38
CA VAL A 137 20.26 15.96 0.98
C VAL A 137 20.81 17.40 0.89
N CYS A 138 20.61 18.20 1.93
CA CYS A 138 21.11 19.57 2.01
C CYS A 138 22.57 19.67 2.48
N ASP A 139 23.13 18.61 3.06
CA ASP A 139 24.51 18.55 3.55
C ASP A 139 25.53 18.07 2.47
N ASP A 140 25.07 17.64 1.29
CA ASP A 140 25.87 17.26 0.11
C ASP A 140 25.91 18.39 -0.96
#